data_AF-A0A939XC65-F1
#
_entry.id   AF-A0A939XC65-F1
#
_cell.length_a   1.000
_cell.length_b   1.000
_cell.length_c   1.000
_cell.angle_alpha   90.00
_cell.angle_beta   90.00
_cell.angle_gamma   90.00
#
_symmetry.space_group_name_H-M   'P 1'
#
loop_
_entity.id
_entity.type
_entity.pdbx_description
1 polymer ?
#
loop_
_entity_poly.entity_id
_entity_poly.type
_entity_poly.pdbx_seq_one_letter_code
_entity_poly.pdbx_strand_id
1 'polypeptide(L)'
;MKGNHRLRKLTTYLVASAMIFSLCACGKSSDKKDETSDTAITENLPESNLPDPNAVDSLPENSEILKEAPEVYTNAVLVSINPSFMLYTNERNEVFTFKPMNKDAESLMDSVMLEGRTIQDGISDIVNVCIDRGFLKDDGVVNVTIISSNGAAEEADRMINEIEHRVSDIATERGINISTAPKIDEEVKFTEPPPNPNDPGNPGDPGQPGDPGNPGDPNNPGPDPNNPGDPNNPGDPDPNNNGNNNGGNNGGDGKKVEGCPVCQGSGICDRCNQTGKVRCDVCKGAGTLPCHLGDCDHGYQKCPCDNGKCHKCGGSGTNDLGEPCDACDGTGNHRECGGTGKVVCFNCNGTGVEQCNECQGTGLEECQGCHGTLKCSACDGTGINPHK
;
A
#
# COMPACT_ATOMS: atom_id res chain seq x y z
N MET A 1 53.69 53.02 -9.19
CA MET A 1 54.58 52.39 -8.19
C MET A 1 54.29 50.88 -8.17
N LYS A 2 55.35 50.08 -8.40
CA LYS A 2 55.66 48.67 -8.00
C LYS A 2 54.49 47.67 -7.85
N GLY A 3 54.51 46.45 -8.40
CA GLY A 3 55.61 45.69 -9.00
C GLY A 3 55.17 44.29 -9.52
N ASN A 4 56.05 43.71 -10.32
CA ASN A 4 56.02 42.41 -11.01
C ASN A 4 56.23 41.19 -10.10
N HIS A 5 55.79 40.00 -10.56
CA HIS A 5 56.55 38.72 -10.58
C HIS A 5 55.95 37.83 -11.71
N ARG A 6 56.58 37.68 -12.90
CA ARG A 6 57.70 36.81 -13.34
C ARG A 6 57.42 35.27 -13.40
N LEU A 7 56.96 34.81 -14.56
CA LEU A 7 57.57 33.88 -15.55
C LEU A 7 58.53 32.71 -15.14
N ARG A 8 58.33 31.56 -15.85
CA ARG A 8 59.23 30.41 -16.24
C ARG A 8 59.21 29.18 -15.29
N LYS A 9 59.22 27.89 -15.69
CA LYS A 9 59.71 27.10 -16.86
C LYS A 9 58.81 25.82 -16.99
N LEU A 10 58.42 25.31 -18.16
CA LEU A 10 59.15 24.52 -19.18
C LEU A 10 59.74 23.17 -18.68
N THR A 11 59.12 22.05 -19.05
CA THR A 11 59.83 20.82 -19.46
C THR A 11 59.00 20.05 -20.49
N THR A 12 59.65 19.79 -21.61
CA THR A 12 59.22 19.14 -22.84
C THR A 12 59.63 17.66 -22.79
N TYR A 13 58.81 16.74 -23.32
CA TYR A 13 59.28 15.50 -23.93
C TYR A 13 58.44 15.18 -25.18
N LEU A 14 59.04 15.47 -26.34
CA LEU A 14 58.85 14.74 -27.61
C LEU A 14 59.59 13.39 -27.44
N VAL A 15 59.22 12.27 -28.09
CA VAL A 15 59.32 12.01 -29.53
C VAL A 15 58.52 10.74 -29.86
N ALA A 16 57.90 10.77 -31.04
CA ALA A 16 57.16 9.70 -31.71
C ALA A 16 58.06 8.62 -32.32
N SER A 17 57.53 7.41 -32.55
CA SER A 17 57.65 6.72 -33.84
C SER A 17 56.89 5.40 -33.88
N ALA A 18 56.07 5.27 -34.91
CA ALA A 18 55.40 4.07 -35.40
C ALA A 18 56.39 3.03 -35.98
N MET A 19 55.82 1.92 -36.48
CA MET A 19 56.36 0.84 -37.33
C MET A 19 56.49 -0.50 -36.58
N ILE A 20 56.17 -1.68 -37.11
CA ILE A 20 55.71 -2.14 -38.43
C ILE A 20 55.24 -3.60 -38.27
N PHE A 21 54.36 -4.03 -39.17
CA PHE A 21 54.01 -5.40 -39.56
C PHE A 21 55.06 -6.51 -39.33
N SER A 22 54.59 -7.68 -38.92
CA SER A 22 55.13 -8.98 -39.34
C SER A 22 53.98 -9.99 -39.40
N LEU A 23 53.39 -10.20 -40.59
CA LEU A 23 53.74 -11.20 -41.60
C LEU A 23 52.92 -12.49 -41.43
N CYS A 24 51.81 -12.56 -42.17
CA CYS A 24 51.26 -13.82 -42.65
C CYS A 24 52.26 -14.48 -43.60
N ALA A 25 52.58 -15.75 -43.38
CA ALA A 25 53.25 -16.62 -44.34
C ALA A 25 52.40 -17.87 -44.61
N CYS A 26 51.92 -17.92 -45.85
CA CYS A 26 51.66 -19.06 -46.75
C CYS A 26 50.95 -20.35 -46.33
N GLY A 27 49.90 -20.66 -47.11
CA GLY A 27 49.51 -22.01 -47.55
C GLY A 27 48.08 -22.00 -48.10
N LYS A 28 47.80 -21.58 -49.35
CA LYS A 28 47.71 -22.44 -50.56
C LYS A 28 47.26 -23.86 -50.19
N SER A 29 46.03 -24.25 -50.49
CA SER A 29 45.66 -24.68 -51.84
C SER A 29 44.20 -24.37 -52.20
N SER A 30 44.09 -23.68 -53.33
CA SER A 30 42.91 -23.53 -54.18
C SER A 30 42.52 -24.87 -54.82
N ASP A 31 41.23 -25.17 -54.84
CA ASP A 31 40.55 -25.57 -56.07
C ASP A 31 39.23 -24.78 -56.16
N LYS A 32 39.23 -23.85 -57.13
CA LYS A 32 38.05 -23.14 -57.62
C LYS A 32 37.36 -24.01 -58.67
N LYS A 33 36.03 -24.02 -58.65
CA LYS A 33 35.16 -23.64 -59.78
C LYS A 33 33.97 -22.90 -59.17
N ASP A 34 33.89 -21.58 -59.32
CA ASP A 34 33.19 -20.89 -60.43
C ASP A 34 31.70 -21.22 -60.36
N GLU A 35 30.76 -20.30 -60.10
CA GLU A 35 30.45 -18.97 -60.66
C GLU A 35 29.41 -18.32 -59.69
N THR A 36 29.13 -17.01 -59.54
CA THR A 36 29.52 -15.75 -60.20
C THR A 36 29.02 -14.56 -59.34
N SER A 37 29.74 -13.45 -59.46
CA SER A 37 29.37 -12.02 -59.26
C SER A 37 29.02 -11.50 -57.86
N ASP A 38 30.06 -11.03 -57.16
CA ASP A 38 29.99 -9.94 -56.17
C ASP A 38 29.80 -8.59 -56.89
N THR A 39 28.81 -7.81 -56.47
CA THR A 39 28.82 -6.35 -56.61
C THR A 39 28.66 -5.76 -55.20
N ALA A 40 29.52 -4.78 -54.90
CA ALA A 40 29.77 -4.18 -53.60
C ALA A 40 28.53 -3.86 -52.75
N ILE A 41 28.57 -4.28 -51.48
CA ILE A 41 27.77 -3.69 -50.39
C ILE A 41 28.71 -2.76 -49.61
N THR A 42 28.47 -1.47 -49.75
CA THR A 42 28.72 -0.50 -48.67
C THR A 42 27.91 -0.94 -47.46
N GLU A 43 28.59 -1.36 -46.38
CA GLU A 43 27.94 -1.66 -45.11
C GLU A 43 27.35 -0.37 -44.52
N ASN A 44 26.10 -0.08 -44.88
CA ASN A 44 25.17 0.59 -44.00
C ASN A 44 24.87 -0.39 -42.87
N LEU A 45 25.36 -0.14 -41.65
CA LEU A 45 24.73 -0.76 -40.48
C LEU A 45 23.28 -0.24 -40.43
N PRO A 46 22.28 -1.13 -40.50
CA PRO A 46 20.89 -0.69 -40.43
C PRO A 46 20.60 -0.19 -39.01
N GLU A 47 20.04 1.01 -38.95
CA GLU A 47 19.50 1.70 -37.79
C GLU A 47 18.21 1.02 -37.27
N SER A 48 18.16 -0.32 -37.29
CA SER A 48 16.96 -1.14 -37.05
C SER A 48 17.02 -1.98 -35.78
N ASN A 49 17.91 -1.64 -34.83
CA ASN A 49 17.99 -2.29 -33.51
C ASN A 49 17.70 -1.32 -32.35
N LEU A 50 17.07 -0.18 -32.62
CA LEU A 50 16.38 0.58 -31.59
C LEU A 50 14.95 0.03 -31.51
N PRO A 51 14.47 -0.40 -30.33
CA PRO A 51 13.08 -0.84 -30.17
C PRO A 51 12.14 0.29 -30.57
N ASP A 52 11.14 -0.04 -31.38
CA ASP A 52 10.08 0.88 -31.79
C ASP A 52 9.25 1.23 -30.54
N PRO A 53 9.24 2.50 -30.09
CA PRO A 53 8.49 2.91 -28.90
C PRO A 53 6.97 2.76 -29.06
N ASN A 54 6.47 2.46 -30.27
CA ASN A 54 5.05 2.24 -30.56
C ASN A 54 4.71 0.77 -30.89
N ALA A 55 5.65 -0.17 -30.73
CA ALA A 55 5.33 -1.59 -30.84
C ALA A 55 4.50 -2.03 -29.62
N VAL A 56 3.19 -1.85 -29.71
CA VAL A 56 2.23 -2.49 -28.81
C VAL A 56 2.26 -3.98 -29.16
N ASP A 57 3.01 -4.79 -28.39
CA ASP A 57 2.69 -6.21 -28.29
C ASP A 57 1.21 -6.26 -27.93
N SER A 58 0.38 -6.70 -28.87
CA SER A 58 -1.07 -6.69 -28.72
C SER A 58 -1.43 -7.53 -27.50
N LEU A 59 -1.76 -6.85 -26.40
CA LEU A 59 -2.16 -7.51 -25.17
C LEU A 59 -3.38 -8.41 -25.46
N PRO A 60 -3.42 -9.63 -24.91
CA PRO A 60 -4.59 -10.49 -25.05
C PRO A 60 -5.83 -9.81 -24.46
N GLU A 61 -7.02 -10.24 -24.90
CA GLU A 61 -8.28 -9.70 -24.37
C GLU A 61 -8.37 -9.93 -22.85
N ASN A 62 -9.01 -9.00 -22.15
CA ASN A 62 -9.13 -9.01 -20.69
C ASN A 62 -9.73 -10.32 -20.14
N SER A 63 -10.68 -10.91 -20.87
CA SER A 63 -11.27 -12.22 -20.55
C SER A 63 -10.26 -13.38 -20.59
N GLU A 64 -9.21 -13.30 -21.42
CA GLU A 64 -8.13 -14.28 -21.49
C GLU A 64 -7.10 -14.05 -20.39
N ILE A 65 -6.76 -12.80 -20.10
CA ILE A 65 -5.87 -12.43 -18.98
C ILE A 65 -6.42 -12.98 -17.66
N LEU A 66 -7.74 -12.90 -17.45
CA LEU A 66 -8.37 -13.37 -16.23
C LEU A 66 -8.41 -14.91 -16.08
N LYS A 67 -8.22 -15.69 -17.16
CA LYS A 67 -8.14 -17.17 -17.05
C LYS A 67 -6.94 -17.64 -16.23
N GLU A 68 -5.89 -16.81 -16.17
CA GLU A 68 -4.68 -17.09 -15.41
C GLU A 68 -4.60 -16.28 -14.11
N ALA A 69 -5.68 -15.61 -13.71
CA ALA A 69 -5.73 -14.88 -12.45
C ALA A 69 -5.62 -15.84 -11.25
N PRO A 70 -5.01 -15.40 -10.13
CA PRO A 70 -5.05 -16.15 -8.88
C PRO A 70 -6.50 -16.44 -8.45
N GLU A 71 -6.72 -17.53 -7.70
CA GLU A 71 -8.06 -17.87 -7.21
C GLU A 71 -8.65 -16.82 -6.26
N VAL A 72 -7.77 -16.12 -5.51
CA VAL A 72 -8.16 -15.12 -4.52
C VAL A 72 -7.42 -13.82 -4.80
N TYR A 73 -8.17 -12.78 -5.15
CA TYR A 73 -7.71 -11.40 -5.29
C TYR A 73 -8.89 -10.44 -5.09
N THR A 74 -8.60 -9.17 -4.82
CA THR A 74 -9.60 -8.10 -4.73
C THR A 74 -9.68 -7.31 -6.02
N ASN A 75 -8.53 -6.89 -6.57
CA ASN A 75 -8.48 -6.17 -7.85
C ASN A 75 -7.47 -6.80 -8.79
N ALA A 76 -7.75 -6.73 -10.08
CA ALA A 76 -6.90 -7.14 -11.18
C ALA A 76 -6.67 -5.90 -12.05
N VAL A 77 -5.45 -5.35 -12.02
CA VAL A 77 -5.12 -4.04 -12.61
C VAL A 77 -4.03 -4.23 -13.65
N LEU A 78 -4.31 -3.84 -14.89
CA LEU A 78 -3.36 -3.83 -15.99
C LEU A 78 -2.74 -2.44 -16.13
N VAL A 79 -1.42 -2.36 -16.05
CA VAL A 79 -0.64 -1.14 -16.25
C VAL A 79 0.12 -1.29 -17.57
N SER A 80 -0.09 -0.39 -18.52
CA SER A 80 0.51 -0.46 -19.85
C SER A 80 1.16 0.88 -20.23
N ILE A 81 2.48 0.87 -20.18
CA ILE A 81 3.39 1.96 -20.59
C ILE A 81 4.25 1.51 -21.78
N ASN A 82 4.29 0.19 -22.03
CA ASN A 82 5.32 -0.54 -22.76
C ASN A 82 6.69 -0.37 -22.10
N PRO A 83 6.88 -0.97 -20.91
CA PRO A 83 6.41 -2.30 -20.46
C PRO A 83 4.94 -2.38 -19.97
N SER A 84 4.39 -3.59 -19.97
CA SER A 84 3.03 -3.89 -19.47
C SER A 84 3.03 -4.91 -18.32
N PHE A 85 2.35 -4.61 -17.21
CA PHE A 85 2.26 -5.46 -16.03
C PHE A 85 0.80 -5.73 -15.64
N MET A 86 0.52 -6.94 -15.20
CA MET A 86 -0.75 -7.32 -14.58
C MET A 86 -0.55 -7.46 -13.08
N LEU A 87 -1.26 -6.65 -12.29
CA LEU A 87 -1.13 -6.58 -10.84
C LEU A 87 -2.39 -7.14 -10.19
N TYR A 88 -2.23 -7.94 -9.14
CA TYR A 88 -3.33 -8.44 -8.34
C TYR A 88 -3.19 -7.96 -6.90
N THR A 89 -4.27 -7.40 -6.34
CA THR A 89 -4.25 -6.83 -4.99
C THR A 89 -5.08 -7.64 -4.01
N ASN A 90 -4.79 -7.46 -2.72
CA ASN A 90 -5.64 -7.92 -1.62
C ASN A 90 -6.70 -6.85 -1.24
N GLU A 91 -7.48 -7.12 -0.18
CA GLU A 91 -8.55 -6.24 0.32
C GLU A 91 -8.04 -4.89 0.87
N ARG A 92 -6.74 -4.79 1.14
CA ARG A 92 -6.07 -3.54 1.56
C ARG A 92 -5.50 -2.77 0.38
N ASN A 93 -5.78 -3.17 -0.85
CA ASN A 93 -5.21 -2.65 -2.08
C ASN A 93 -3.67 -2.76 -2.14
N GLU A 94 -3.10 -3.73 -1.43
CA GLU A 94 -1.68 -4.07 -1.53
C GLU A 94 -1.50 -5.11 -2.64
N VAL A 95 -0.51 -4.91 -3.51
CA VAL A 95 -0.12 -5.87 -4.54
C VAL A 95 0.41 -7.13 -3.84
N PHE A 96 -0.28 -8.26 -3.99
CA PHE A 96 0.22 -9.52 -3.43
C PHE A 96 0.98 -10.35 -4.48
N THR A 97 0.68 -10.14 -5.76
CA THR A 97 1.42 -10.75 -6.87
C THR A 97 1.22 -9.95 -8.15
N PHE A 98 2.14 -10.10 -9.09
CA PHE A 98 2.09 -9.43 -10.38
C PHE A 98 2.77 -10.28 -11.47
N LYS A 99 2.43 -10.02 -12.73
CA LYS A 99 2.96 -10.73 -13.90
C LYS A 99 3.41 -9.73 -14.96
N PRO A 100 4.51 -10.00 -15.67
CA PRO A 100 4.85 -9.26 -16.87
C PRO A 100 3.92 -9.70 -18.00
N MET A 101 3.45 -8.74 -18.80
CA MET A 101 2.51 -8.99 -19.90
C MET A 101 3.15 -8.83 -21.28
N ASN A 102 4.41 -8.40 -21.33
CA ASN A 102 5.22 -8.34 -22.54
C ASN A 102 6.72 -8.49 -22.21
N LYS A 103 7.55 -8.61 -23.25
CA LYS A 103 8.99 -8.82 -23.12
C LYS A 103 9.73 -7.67 -22.41
N ASP A 104 9.26 -6.45 -22.61
CA ASP A 104 9.83 -5.28 -21.94
C ASP A 104 9.57 -5.33 -20.42
N ALA A 105 8.39 -5.77 -20.00
CA ALA A 105 8.08 -5.99 -18.60
C ALA A 105 8.89 -7.14 -17.99
N GLU A 106 9.09 -8.24 -18.72
CA GLU A 106 9.96 -9.34 -18.27
C GLU A 106 11.38 -8.84 -17.95
N SER A 107 11.91 -7.91 -18.75
CA SER A 107 13.24 -7.34 -18.54
C SER A 107 13.36 -6.49 -17.26
N LEU A 108 12.23 -6.08 -16.69
CA LEU A 108 12.15 -5.23 -15.50
C LEU A 108 11.68 -5.97 -14.26
N MET A 109 11.30 -7.24 -14.37
CA MET A 109 10.73 -8.04 -13.28
C MET A 109 11.58 -7.99 -12.00
N ASP A 110 12.91 -8.09 -12.14
CA ASP A 110 13.84 -8.05 -11.00
C ASP A 110 14.11 -6.64 -10.46
N SER A 111 13.73 -5.60 -11.21
CA SER A 111 13.97 -4.19 -10.85
C SER A 111 12.79 -3.56 -10.12
N VAL A 112 11.59 -4.14 -10.22
CA VAL A 112 10.37 -3.59 -9.63
C VAL A 112 9.95 -4.46 -8.44
N MET A 113 10.01 -3.89 -7.22
CA MET A 113 9.61 -4.59 -5.98
C MET A 113 8.18 -4.21 -5.58
N LEU A 114 7.19 -4.91 -6.13
CA LEU A 114 5.77 -4.55 -5.97
C LEU A 114 5.07 -5.26 -4.80
N GLU A 115 5.46 -6.49 -4.47
CA GLU A 115 4.76 -7.29 -3.46
C GLU A 115 4.75 -6.59 -2.09
N GLY A 116 3.57 -6.52 -1.48
CA GLY A 116 3.32 -5.84 -0.20
C GLY A 116 3.21 -4.32 -0.28
N ARG A 117 3.42 -3.71 -1.46
CA ARG A 117 3.18 -2.27 -1.65
C ARG A 117 1.72 -1.98 -1.97
N THR A 118 1.25 -0.79 -1.62
CA THR A 118 -0.05 -0.30 -2.11
C THR A 118 -0.05 -0.24 -3.63
N ILE A 119 -1.22 -0.39 -4.28
CA ILE A 119 -1.33 -0.33 -5.73
C ILE A 119 -0.80 1.01 -6.28
N GLN A 120 -1.03 2.10 -5.55
CA GLN A 120 -0.57 3.44 -5.91
C GLN A 120 0.97 3.53 -5.82
N ASP A 121 1.59 2.98 -4.77
CA ASP A 121 3.05 2.93 -4.64
C ASP A 121 3.67 2.04 -5.71
N GLY A 122 3.07 0.88 -5.94
CA GLY A 122 3.54 -0.06 -6.95
C GLY A 122 3.51 0.54 -8.35
N ILE A 123 2.43 1.23 -8.72
CA ILE A 123 2.35 1.94 -10.00
C ILE A 123 3.34 3.10 -10.06
N SER A 124 3.55 3.82 -8.94
CA SER A 124 4.58 4.86 -8.85
C SER A 124 5.97 4.30 -9.12
N ASP A 125 6.29 3.13 -8.58
CA ASP A 125 7.57 2.46 -8.80
C ASP A 125 7.73 2.03 -10.26
N ILE A 126 6.68 1.45 -10.86
CA ILE A 126 6.68 1.09 -12.29
C ILE A 126 6.96 2.33 -13.13
N VAL A 127 6.24 3.44 -12.90
CA VAL A 127 6.40 4.68 -13.67
C VAL A 127 7.81 5.24 -13.50
N ASN A 128 8.34 5.31 -12.28
CA ASN A 128 9.70 5.78 -12.04
C ASN A 128 10.76 4.92 -12.75
N VAL A 129 10.65 3.59 -12.66
CA VAL A 129 11.54 2.66 -13.36
C VAL A 129 11.42 2.84 -14.88
N CYS A 130 10.22 3.03 -15.41
CA CYS A 130 10.00 3.28 -16.83
C CYS A 130 10.64 4.58 -17.30
N ILE A 131 10.57 5.66 -16.51
CA ILE A 131 11.25 6.93 -16.79
C ILE A 131 12.77 6.72 -16.76
N ASP A 132 13.29 6.13 -15.69
CA ASP A 132 14.74 5.97 -15.47
C ASP A 132 15.40 5.04 -16.52
N ARG A 133 14.64 4.06 -17.03
CA ARG A 133 15.08 3.14 -18.10
C ARG A 133 14.75 3.64 -19.51
N GLY A 134 14.06 4.78 -19.63
CA GLY A 134 13.74 5.42 -20.91
C GLY A 134 12.60 4.75 -21.69
N PHE A 135 11.76 3.95 -21.04
CA PHE A 135 10.51 3.44 -21.60
C PHE A 135 9.42 4.52 -21.63
N LEU A 136 9.35 5.35 -20.58
CA LEU A 136 8.45 6.49 -20.53
C LEU A 136 9.24 7.78 -20.78
N LYS A 137 8.82 8.55 -21.78
CA LYS A 137 9.44 9.82 -22.21
C LYS A 137 8.38 10.91 -22.26
N ASP A 138 8.81 12.12 -22.61
CA ASP A 138 7.92 13.24 -22.92
C ASP A 138 6.89 12.84 -23.99
N ASP A 139 5.65 13.28 -23.79
CA ASP A 139 4.44 12.91 -24.53
C ASP A 139 4.06 11.41 -24.46
N GLY A 140 4.67 10.65 -23.55
CA GLY A 140 4.36 9.24 -23.33
C GLY A 140 2.97 9.00 -22.72
N VAL A 141 2.45 7.79 -22.87
CA VAL A 141 1.11 7.42 -22.37
C VAL A 141 1.23 6.36 -21.28
N VAL A 142 0.53 6.57 -20.18
CA VAL A 142 0.35 5.58 -19.11
C VAL A 142 -1.11 5.13 -19.09
N ASN A 143 -1.36 3.90 -19.52
CA ASN A 143 -2.68 3.30 -19.44
C ASN A 143 -2.79 2.47 -18.16
N VAL A 144 -3.85 2.71 -17.38
CA VAL A 144 -4.16 1.89 -16.20
C VAL A 144 -5.59 1.41 -16.34
N THR A 145 -5.78 0.10 -16.41
CA THR A 145 -7.09 -0.51 -16.58
C THR A 145 -7.40 -1.41 -15.39
N ILE A 146 -8.49 -1.13 -14.66
CA ILE A 146 -9.06 -2.08 -13.69
C ILE A 146 -9.89 -3.08 -14.49
N ILE A 147 -9.38 -4.30 -14.63
CA ILE A 147 -10.01 -5.38 -15.41
C ILE A 147 -11.04 -6.15 -14.58
N SER A 148 -10.79 -6.29 -13.27
CA SER A 148 -11.68 -6.97 -12.34
C SER A 148 -11.53 -6.34 -10.97
N SER A 149 -12.64 -6.17 -10.26
CA SER A 149 -12.69 -5.70 -8.88
C SER A 149 -13.82 -6.41 -8.16
N ASN A 150 -13.52 -6.99 -7.01
CA ASN A 150 -14.50 -7.61 -6.11
C ASN A 150 -15.03 -6.61 -5.07
N GLY A 151 -14.57 -5.36 -5.07
CA GLY A 151 -15.01 -4.28 -4.18
C GLY A 151 -16.24 -3.53 -4.70
N ALA A 152 -16.59 -2.44 -4.02
CA ALA A 152 -17.67 -1.55 -4.46
C ALA A 152 -17.21 -0.67 -5.62
N ALA A 153 -18.13 -0.28 -6.52
CA ALA A 153 -17.80 0.58 -7.67
C ALA A 153 -17.13 1.90 -7.26
N GLU A 154 -17.61 2.52 -6.20
CA GLU A 154 -17.02 3.75 -5.65
C GLU A 154 -15.56 3.56 -5.19
N GLU A 155 -15.18 2.36 -4.74
CA GLU A 155 -13.81 2.07 -4.32
C GLU A 155 -12.88 1.97 -5.53
N ALA A 156 -13.34 1.36 -6.63
CA ALA A 156 -12.59 1.31 -7.89
C ALA A 156 -12.42 2.72 -8.50
N ASP A 157 -13.48 3.54 -8.47
CA ASP A 157 -13.41 4.94 -8.93
C ASP A 157 -12.42 5.77 -8.09
N ARG A 158 -12.45 5.63 -6.76
CA ARG A 158 -11.50 6.34 -5.88
C ARG A 158 -10.07 5.88 -6.15
N MET A 159 -9.85 4.57 -6.27
CA MET A 159 -8.54 4.00 -6.54
C MET A 159 -7.96 4.53 -7.85
N ILE A 160 -8.74 4.53 -8.93
CA ILE A 160 -8.23 4.89 -10.26
C ILE A 160 -7.89 6.38 -10.35
N ASN A 161 -8.68 7.25 -9.70
CA ASN A 161 -8.40 8.69 -9.61
C ASN A 161 -7.13 8.97 -8.78
N GLU A 162 -6.92 8.24 -7.67
CA GLU A 162 -5.71 8.39 -6.86
C GLU A 162 -4.46 7.98 -7.65
N ILE A 163 -4.54 6.90 -8.41
CA ILE A 163 -3.48 6.45 -9.31
C ILE A 163 -3.18 7.54 -10.35
N GLU A 164 -4.20 8.09 -11.00
CA GLU A 164 -4.02 9.13 -12.02
C GLU A 164 -3.30 10.36 -11.46
N HIS A 165 -3.75 10.87 -10.31
CA HIS A 165 -3.10 12.02 -9.65
C HIS A 165 -1.63 11.76 -9.36
N ARG A 166 -1.33 10.59 -8.80
CA ARG A 166 0.04 10.24 -8.39
C ARG A 166 0.98 10.03 -9.57
N VAL A 167 0.49 9.44 -10.66
CA VAL A 167 1.25 9.31 -11.90
C VAL A 167 1.52 10.68 -12.52
N SER A 168 0.53 11.58 -12.48
CA SER A 168 0.69 12.97 -12.95
C SER A 168 1.71 13.77 -12.12
N ASP A 169 1.70 13.59 -10.80
CA ASP A 169 2.67 14.22 -9.89
C ASP A 169 4.10 13.77 -10.21
N ILE A 170 4.33 12.46 -10.37
CA ILE A 170 5.66 11.92 -10.73
C ILE A 170 6.16 12.51 -12.05
N ALA A 171 5.30 12.59 -13.06
CA ALA A 171 5.68 13.16 -14.35
C ALA A 171 6.07 14.64 -14.23
N THR A 172 5.30 15.41 -13.46
CA THR A 172 5.58 16.83 -13.17
C THR A 172 6.90 17.00 -12.43
N GLU A 173 7.15 16.19 -11.39
CA GLU A 173 8.41 16.20 -10.62
C GLU A 173 9.62 15.83 -11.47
N ARG A 174 9.45 14.90 -12.42
CA ARG A 174 10.49 14.48 -13.36
C ARG A 174 10.62 15.39 -14.58
N GLY A 175 9.76 16.39 -14.72
CA GLY A 175 9.80 17.38 -15.79
C GLY A 175 9.46 16.81 -17.17
N ILE A 176 8.60 15.80 -17.23
CA ILE A 176 8.09 15.23 -18.48
C ILE A 176 6.57 15.40 -18.56
N ASN A 177 6.06 15.65 -19.76
CA ASN A 177 4.62 15.64 -20.03
C ASN A 177 4.22 14.22 -20.39
N ILE A 178 3.13 13.72 -19.79
CA ILE A 178 2.57 12.42 -20.14
C ILE A 178 1.06 12.53 -20.23
N SER A 179 0.43 11.58 -20.91
CA SER A 179 -1.02 11.39 -20.87
C SER A 179 -1.36 10.16 -20.03
N THR A 180 -2.29 10.32 -19.10
CA THR A 180 -2.90 9.21 -18.36
C THR A 180 -4.21 8.81 -19.02
N ALA A 181 -4.45 7.51 -19.12
CA ALA A 181 -5.73 6.97 -19.62
C ALA A 181 -6.26 5.88 -18.66
N PRO A 182 -6.68 6.28 -17.45
CA PRO A 182 -7.31 5.35 -16.51
C PRO A 182 -8.66 4.87 -17.07
N LYS A 183 -8.93 3.57 -16.95
CA LYS A 183 -10.18 2.93 -17.38
C LYS A 183 -10.62 1.85 -16.41
N ILE A 184 -11.93 1.71 -16.22
CA ILE A 184 -12.54 0.56 -15.58
C ILE A 184 -13.23 -0.24 -16.69
N ASP A 185 -12.96 -1.54 -16.76
CA ASP A 185 -13.59 -2.41 -17.75
C ASP A 185 -15.11 -2.54 -17.47
N GLU A 186 -15.91 -2.56 -18.52
CA GLU A 186 -17.38 -2.65 -18.44
C GLU A 186 -17.85 -4.01 -17.89
N GLU A 187 -17.02 -5.06 -17.96
CA GLU A 187 -17.33 -6.40 -17.43
C GLU A 187 -17.01 -6.59 -15.94
N VAL A 188 -16.57 -5.54 -15.22
CA VAL A 188 -16.26 -5.63 -13.79
C VAL A 188 -17.53 -5.95 -12.98
N LYS A 189 -17.51 -7.11 -12.29
CA LYS A 189 -18.57 -7.53 -11.38
C LYS A 189 -18.33 -6.98 -9.97
N PHE A 190 -18.90 -5.84 -9.66
CA PHE A 190 -18.90 -5.30 -8.30
C PHE A 190 -19.75 -6.18 -7.36
N THR A 191 -19.25 -6.40 -6.14
CA THR A 191 -20.12 -6.91 -5.07
C THR A 191 -20.88 -5.73 -4.47
N GLU A 192 -22.20 -5.86 -4.32
CA GLU A 192 -22.98 -4.80 -3.67
C GLU A 192 -22.51 -4.66 -2.21
N PRO A 193 -22.24 -3.42 -1.73
CA PRO A 193 -21.82 -3.22 -0.35
C PRO A 193 -22.89 -3.75 0.62
N PRO A 194 -22.49 -4.33 1.77
CA PRO A 194 -23.45 -4.81 2.76
C PRO A 194 -24.33 -3.64 3.23
N PRO A 195 -25.64 -3.87 3.44
CA PRO A 195 -26.56 -2.81 3.82
C PRO A 195 -26.13 -2.14 5.13
N ASN A 196 -26.09 -0.81 5.13
CA ASN A 196 -25.70 -0.01 6.29
C ASN A 196 -26.72 -0.22 7.43
N PRO A 197 -26.31 -0.68 8.63
CA PRO A 197 -27.22 -0.86 9.77
C PRO A 197 -27.89 0.44 10.27
N ASN A 198 -27.34 1.60 9.88
CA ASN A 198 -27.83 2.93 10.27
C ASN A 198 -28.63 3.65 9.17
N ASP A 199 -28.98 2.97 8.07
CA ASP A 199 -29.95 3.48 7.12
C ASP A 199 -31.34 2.96 7.54
N PRO A 200 -32.25 3.81 8.07
CA PRO A 200 -33.63 3.42 8.27
C PRO A 200 -34.23 3.26 6.88
N GLY A 201 -34.09 2.05 6.32
CA GLY A 201 -34.62 1.69 5.03
C GLY A 201 -36.02 2.25 4.87
N ASN A 202 -36.26 2.89 3.73
CA ASN A 202 -37.54 3.51 3.42
C ASN A 202 -38.65 2.49 3.71
N PRO A 203 -39.61 2.77 4.63
CA PRO A 203 -40.60 1.76 4.98
C PRO A 203 -41.36 1.36 3.72
N GLY A 204 -41.22 0.11 3.32
CA GLY A 204 -42.10 -0.47 2.31
C GLY A 204 -43.55 -0.27 2.76
N ASP A 205 -44.44 -0.01 1.80
CA ASP A 205 -45.87 0.17 2.05
C ASP A 205 -46.38 -0.92 3.00
N PRO A 206 -47.01 -0.59 4.14
CA PRO A 206 -47.48 -1.60 5.08
C PRO A 206 -48.46 -2.53 4.37
N GLY A 207 -48.08 -3.82 4.28
CA GLY A 207 -49.02 -4.86 3.88
C GLY A 207 -50.24 -4.84 4.79
N GLN A 208 -51.43 -5.09 4.22
CA GLN A 208 -52.68 -5.12 4.98
C GLN A 208 -52.55 -6.08 6.19
N PRO A 209 -52.96 -5.67 7.40
CA PRO A 209 -52.95 -6.55 8.56
C PRO A 209 -53.84 -7.77 8.31
N GLY A 210 -53.32 -8.96 8.57
CA GLY A 210 -54.15 -10.17 8.63
C GLY A 210 -55.09 -10.13 9.84
N ASP A 211 -56.28 -10.73 9.69
CA ASP A 211 -57.30 -10.78 10.74
C ASP A 211 -56.76 -11.40 12.05
N PRO A 212 -57.01 -10.77 13.23
CA PRO A 212 -56.58 -11.34 14.50
C PRO A 212 -57.30 -12.66 14.80
N GLY A 213 -56.53 -13.73 15.01
CA GLY A 213 -57.03 -14.99 15.54
C GLY A 213 -57.54 -14.84 16.98
N ASN A 214 -58.67 -15.48 17.28
CA ASN A 214 -59.31 -15.49 18.60
C ASN A 214 -58.39 -16.07 19.70
N PRO A 215 -58.33 -15.49 20.92
CA PRO A 215 -57.59 -16.07 22.03
C PRO A 215 -58.27 -17.34 22.58
N GLY A 216 -57.49 -18.37 22.87
CA GLY A 216 -57.93 -19.58 23.57
C GLY A 216 -58.11 -19.38 25.09
N ASP A 217 -59.08 -20.10 25.65
CA ASP A 217 -59.69 -20.05 27.00
C ASP A 217 -58.72 -20.39 28.17
N PRO A 218 -58.72 -19.64 29.30
CA PRO A 218 -57.80 -19.88 30.42
C PRO A 218 -58.48 -20.60 31.59
N ASN A 219 -58.30 -21.92 31.75
CA ASN A 219 -58.71 -22.62 32.98
C ASN A 219 -57.97 -23.96 33.20
N ASN A 220 -57.04 -24.02 34.18
CA ASN A 220 -57.24 -24.76 35.45
C ASN A 220 -56.08 -24.51 36.46
N PRO A 221 -56.33 -24.49 37.79
CA PRO A 221 -55.46 -23.93 38.83
C PRO A 221 -54.57 -24.98 39.55
N GLY A 222 -53.51 -24.50 40.23
CA GLY A 222 -52.56 -25.31 41.03
C GLY A 222 -53.04 -25.69 42.44
N PRO A 223 -52.29 -26.57 43.14
CA PRO A 223 -51.85 -26.33 44.54
C PRO A 223 -50.44 -26.94 44.79
N ASP A 224 -49.66 -26.76 45.85
CA ASP A 224 -49.51 -25.95 47.09
C ASP A 224 -48.06 -26.30 47.57
N PRO A 225 -47.31 -25.42 48.25
CA PRO A 225 -45.90 -25.62 48.58
C PRO A 225 -45.74 -26.24 49.98
N ASN A 226 -45.14 -27.43 50.12
CA ASN A 226 -44.54 -27.88 51.40
C ASN A 226 -43.64 -29.15 51.28
N ASN A 227 -42.36 -28.95 51.63
CA ASN A 227 -41.42 -29.84 52.37
C ASN A 227 -40.58 -30.93 51.61
N PRO A 228 -39.46 -31.49 52.18
CA PRO A 228 -38.06 -30.99 52.09
C PRO A 228 -36.99 -32.10 51.81
N GLY A 229 -35.71 -31.71 51.63
CA GLY A 229 -34.50 -32.56 51.78
C GLY A 229 -33.79 -32.95 50.45
N ASP A 230 -32.75 -32.27 49.94
CA ASP A 230 -31.31 -32.16 50.35
C ASP A 230 -30.42 -33.32 49.77
N PRO A 231 -29.09 -33.20 49.56
CA PRO A 231 -28.20 -32.10 49.12
C PRO A 231 -27.43 -32.46 47.81
N ASN A 232 -26.81 -31.47 47.17
CA ASN A 232 -25.38 -31.49 46.82
C ASN A 232 -24.97 -30.16 46.14
N ASN A 233 -24.29 -29.32 46.94
CA ASN A 233 -23.47 -28.17 46.57
C ASN A 233 -22.01 -28.53 47.01
N PRO A 234 -20.89 -27.95 46.51
CA PRO A 234 -20.59 -26.50 46.47
C PRO A 234 -20.06 -26.04 45.08
N GLY A 235 -20.06 -24.78 44.68
CA GLY A 235 -20.12 -23.51 45.41
C GLY A 235 -19.13 -22.56 44.73
N ASP A 236 -19.64 -21.43 44.26
CA ASP A 236 -18.87 -20.33 43.67
C ASP A 236 -18.34 -19.39 44.80
N PRO A 237 -17.58 -18.29 44.51
CA PRO A 237 -16.21 -18.05 44.98
C PRO A 237 -16.07 -17.04 46.15
N ASP A 238 -14.84 -16.84 46.67
CA ASP A 238 -14.43 -15.61 47.38
C ASP A 238 -12.99 -15.17 46.99
N PRO A 239 -12.76 -13.85 46.77
CA PRO A 239 -11.47 -13.20 46.46
C PRO A 239 -10.38 -13.24 47.55
N ASN A 240 -9.19 -12.81 47.15
CA ASN A 240 -7.98 -12.59 47.96
C ASN A 240 -7.26 -13.84 48.47
N ASN A 241 -6.23 -14.27 47.73
CA ASN A 241 -4.97 -14.60 48.41
C ASN A 241 -3.74 -14.27 47.56
N ASN A 242 -2.93 -13.40 48.15
CA ASN A 242 -1.58 -13.04 47.81
C ASN A 242 -0.68 -14.28 47.96
N GLY A 243 -0.44 -14.98 46.85
CA GLY A 243 0.44 -16.16 46.77
C GLY A 243 1.88 -15.78 46.41
N ASN A 244 2.58 -15.21 47.38
CA ASN A 244 4.02 -15.00 47.36
C ASN A 244 4.74 -16.35 47.31
N ASN A 245 5.22 -16.79 46.15
CA ASN A 245 6.02 -18.01 46.03
C ASN A 245 7.51 -17.65 46.07
N ASN A 246 8.07 -17.72 47.28
CA ASN A 246 9.51 -17.86 47.45
C ASN A 246 9.82 -19.00 48.44
N GLY A 247 10.26 -20.12 47.87
CA GLY A 247 11.17 -21.16 48.37
C GLY A 247 11.22 -21.56 49.86
N GLY A 248 10.88 -22.82 50.11
CA GLY A 248 11.88 -23.83 50.49
C GLY A 248 11.85 -24.38 51.93
N ASN A 249 11.59 -25.68 52.09
CA ASN A 249 12.59 -26.67 52.50
C ASN A 249 11.99 -28.07 52.69
N ASN A 250 12.58 -29.09 52.05
CA ASN A 250 13.03 -30.29 52.76
C ASN A 250 13.98 -31.14 51.89
N GLY A 251 15.22 -31.28 52.38
CA GLY A 251 16.01 -32.51 52.38
C GLY A 251 16.37 -33.17 51.05
N GLY A 252 17.54 -32.81 50.52
CA GLY A 252 18.28 -33.58 49.51
C GLY A 252 19.34 -32.68 48.86
N ASP A 253 20.56 -33.18 48.70
CA ASP A 253 21.73 -32.46 48.13
C ASP A 253 21.54 -32.07 46.64
N GLY A 254 20.54 -31.24 46.37
CA GLY A 254 20.12 -30.79 45.06
C GLY A 254 20.22 -29.28 44.95
N LYS A 255 21.01 -28.83 43.97
CA LYS A 255 21.18 -27.43 43.53
C LYS A 255 19.83 -26.69 43.58
N LYS A 256 19.74 -25.61 44.37
CA LYS A 256 18.53 -24.78 44.50
C LYS A 256 18.13 -24.25 43.13
N VAL A 257 17.03 -24.74 42.58
CA VAL A 257 16.52 -24.31 41.27
C VAL A 257 15.97 -22.90 41.42
N GLU A 258 16.65 -21.92 40.84
CA GLU A 258 16.16 -20.54 40.82
C GLU A 258 15.04 -20.41 39.77
N GLY A 259 13.92 -19.80 40.17
CA GLY A 259 12.80 -19.52 39.28
C GLY A 259 13.20 -18.56 38.16
N CYS A 260 12.51 -18.66 37.01
CA CYS A 260 12.71 -17.78 35.87
C CYS A 260 12.33 -16.33 36.25
N PRO A 261 13.21 -15.34 36.04
CA PRO A 261 12.96 -13.96 36.44
C PRO A 261 11.86 -13.27 35.63
N VAL A 262 11.52 -13.78 34.45
CA VAL A 262 10.51 -13.19 33.54
C VAL A 262 9.08 -13.60 33.93
N CYS A 263 8.89 -14.84 34.35
CA CYS A 263 7.58 -15.39 34.75
C CYS A 263 7.49 -15.75 36.23
N GLN A 264 8.49 -15.37 37.03
CA GLN A 264 8.56 -15.63 38.47
C GLN A 264 8.33 -17.10 38.88
N GLY A 265 8.66 -18.04 38.00
CA GLY A 265 8.44 -19.47 38.25
C GLY A 265 7.15 -20.06 37.68
N SER A 266 6.23 -19.26 37.13
CA SER A 266 4.94 -19.75 36.62
C SER A 266 5.06 -20.51 35.29
N GLY A 267 6.08 -20.20 34.50
CA GLY A 267 6.21 -20.67 33.10
C GLY A 267 5.29 -19.93 32.12
N ILE A 268 4.37 -19.10 32.60
CA ILE A 268 3.46 -18.31 31.78
C ILE A 268 3.97 -16.88 31.69
N CYS A 269 3.82 -16.25 30.52
CA CYS A 269 4.34 -14.91 30.32
C CYS A 269 3.46 -13.84 31.02
N ASP A 270 3.84 -13.46 32.24
CA ASP A 270 3.15 -12.43 33.02
C ASP A 270 3.25 -11.04 32.37
N ARG A 271 4.29 -10.79 31.56
CA ARG A 271 4.49 -9.51 30.87
C ARG A 271 3.34 -9.17 29.90
N CYS A 272 2.73 -10.16 29.27
CA CYS A 272 1.59 -9.96 28.36
C CYS A 272 0.24 -10.27 29.00
N ASN A 273 0.20 -10.53 30.32
CA ASN A 273 -0.98 -11.06 31.00
C ASN A 273 -1.63 -12.24 30.24
N GLN A 274 -0.80 -13.15 29.72
CA GLN A 274 -1.28 -14.35 29.04
C GLN A 274 -2.10 -14.07 27.76
N THR A 275 -1.87 -12.96 27.09
CA THR A 275 -2.51 -12.65 25.79
C THR A 275 -1.58 -12.89 24.60
N GLY A 276 -0.28 -13.06 24.84
CA GLY A 276 0.75 -13.12 23.80
C GLY A 276 1.09 -11.77 23.16
N LYS A 277 0.28 -10.73 23.41
CA LYS A 277 0.46 -9.39 22.85
C LYS A 277 0.60 -8.33 23.94
N VAL A 278 1.24 -7.23 23.62
CA VAL A 278 1.35 -6.04 24.49
C VAL A 278 0.86 -4.82 23.75
N ARG A 279 0.47 -3.77 24.48
CA ARG A 279 0.15 -2.48 23.86
C ARG A 279 1.38 -1.95 23.15
N CYS A 280 1.20 -1.50 21.92
CA CYS A 280 2.22 -0.79 21.16
C CYS A 280 2.65 0.45 21.94
N ASP A 281 3.94 0.56 22.20
CA ASP A 281 4.49 1.67 22.99
C ASP A 281 4.51 2.97 22.21
N VAL A 282 4.49 2.91 20.88
CA VAL A 282 4.52 4.10 20.01
C VAL A 282 3.15 4.77 19.96
N CYS A 283 2.09 4.05 19.63
CA CYS A 283 0.72 4.60 19.60
C CYS A 283 -0.05 4.47 20.92
N LYS A 284 0.58 3.93 21.98
CA LYS A 284 -0.04 3.66 23.29
C LYS A 284 -1.31 2.80 23.20
N GLY A 285 -1.37 1.94 22.19
CA GLY A 285 -2.52 1.07 21.94
C GLY A 285 -3.64 1.66 21.11
N ALA A 286 -3.52 2.90 20.61
CA ALA A 286 -4.53 3.51 19.74
C ALA A 286 -4.55 2.88 18.34
N GLY A 287 -3.43 2.30 17.89
CA GLY A 287 -3.25 1.81 16.53
C GLY A 287 -2.98 2.92 15.52
N THR A 288 -3.27 4.17 15.85
CA THR A 288 -3.00 5.33 15.01
C THR A 288 -2.13 6.35 15.72
N LEU A 289 -1.47 7.19 14.94
CA LEU A 289 -0.70 8.34 15.40
C LEU A 289 -1.34 9.61 14.84
N PRO A 290 -1.21 10.77 15.51
CA PRO A 290 -1.59 12.04 14.90
C PRO A 290 -0.88 12.23 13.56
N CYS A 291 -1.58 12.83 12.59
CA CYS A 291 -0.96 13.22 11.33
C CYS A 291 0.27 14.09 11.63
N HIS A 292 1.42 13.69 11.11
CA HIS A 292 2.70 14.30 11.46
C HIS A 292 2.91 15.66 10.79
N LEU A 293 2.04 16.03 9.84
CA LEU A 293 2.13 17.28 9.12
C LEU A 293 1.81 18.46 10.05
N GLY A 294 2.78 19.35 10.27
CA GLY A 294 2.67 20.43 11.26
C GLY A 294 1.51 21.41 11.03
N ASP A 295 1.06 21.55 9.78
CA ASP A 295 -0.06 22.43 9.41
C ASP A 295 -1.41 21.67 9.34
N CYS A 296 -1.43 20.38 9.67
CA CYS A 296 -2.65 19.58 9.76
C CYS A 296 -3.32 19.82 11.12
N ASP A 297 -4.50 20.44 11.08
CA ASP A 297 -5.42 20.60 12.20
C ASP A 297 -6.54 19.56 12.06
N HIS A 298 -6.35 18.40 12.72
CA HIS A 298 -7.34 17.33 12.77
C HIS A 298 -7.89 16.91 11.41
N GLY A 299 -7.01 16.79 10.41
CA GLY A 299 -7.39 16.39 9.07
C GLY A 299 -7.57 17.52 8.09
N TYR A 300 -7.37 18.77 8.51
CA TYR A 300 -7.53 19.93 7.64
C TYR A 300 -6.31 20.81 7.64
N GLN A 301 -5.94 21.32 6.47
CA GLN A 301 -4.93 22.35 6.33
C GLN A 301 -5.58 23.70 6.05
N LYS A 302 -4.90 24.78 6.41
CA LYS A 302 -5.36 26.12 6.10
C LYS A 302 -5.31 26.34 4.58
N CYS A 303 -6.41 26.81 4.00
CA CYS A 303 -6.44 27.26 2.61
C CYS A 303 -5.52 28.48 2.47
N PRO A 304 -4.69 28.58 1.41
CA PRO A 304 -3.87 29.76 1.13
C PRO A 304 -4.69 31.05 0.88
N CYS A 305 -5.99 30.89 0.62
CA CYS A 305 -6.93 31.98 0.35
C CYS A 305 -7.23 32.88 1.56
N ASP A 306 -7.81 34.06 1.31
CA ASP A 306 -8.24 34.99 2.39
C ASP A 306 -9.51 34.46 3.10
N ASN A 307 -9.30 33.53 4.03
CA ASN A 307 -10.35 32.91 4.86
C ASN A 307 -11.54 32.40 4.04
N GLY A 308 -11.27 31.82 2.86
CA GLY A 308 -12.29 31.23 2.00
C GLY A 308 -13.00 32.19 1.05
N LYS A 309 -12.61 33.46 0.98
CA LYS A 309 -13.20 34.40 0.02
C LYS A 309 -12.67 34.21 -1.39
N CYS A 310 -13.54 34.39 -2.39
CA CYS A 310 -13.15 34.45 -3.79
C CYS A 310 -12.18 35.61 -4.02
N HIS A 311 -11.02 35.31 -4.61
CA HIS A 311 -9.98 36.31 -4.86
C HIS A 311 -10.39 37.41 -5.83
N LYS A 312 -11.32 37.14 -6.77
CA LYS A 312 -11.73 38.14 -7.77
C LYS A 312 -12.75 39.14 -7.24
N CYS A 313 -13.71 38.72 -6.42
CA CYS A 313 -14.77 39.58 -5.91
C CYS A 313 -14.61 39.90 -4.41
N GLY A 314 -13.55 39.41 -3.77
CA GLY A 314 -13.30 39.64 -2.34
C GLY A 314 -14.38 39.07 -1.42
N GLY A 315 -15.16 38.10 -1.90
CA GLY A 315 -16.29 37.52 -1.17
C GLY A 315 -17.66 38.12 -1.49
N SER A 316 -17.76 39.18 -2.31
CA SER A 316 -19.05 39.82 -2.59
C SER A 316 -19.98 38.96 -3.46
N GLY A 317 -19.42 38.04 -4.25
CA GLY A 317 -20.16 37.27 -5.24
C GLY A 317 -20.55 38.08 -6.48
N THR A 318 -20.19 39.36 -6.58
CA THR A 318 -20.56 40.23 -7.71
C THR A 318 -19.39 41.05 -8.25
N ASN A 319 -19.50 41.51 -9.49
CA ASN A 319 -18.60 42.51 -10.09
C ASN A 319 -19.03 43.95 -9.73
N ASP A 320 -18.28 44.96 -10.19
CA ASP A 320 -18.56 46.38 -9.90
C ASP A 320 -19.90 46.88 -10.47
N LEU A 321 -20.48 46.16 -11.43
CA LEU A 321 -21.79 46.45 -12.04
C LEU A 321 -22.94 45.72 -11.33
N GLY A 322 -22.65 44.93 -10.30
CA GLY A 322 -23.64 44.15 -9.54
C GLY A 322 -24.03 42.82 -10.19
N GLU A 323 -23.34 42.39 -11.25
CA GLU A 323 -23.58 41.11 -11.91
C GLU A 323 -22.87 39.97 -11.17
N PRO A 324 -23.34 38.70 -11.27
CA PRO A 324 -22.70 37.56 -10.64
C PRO A 324 -21.22 37.43 -11.03
N CYS A 325 -20.37 37.13 -10.04
CA CYS A 325 -18.94 36.94 -10.28
C CYS A 325 -18.68 35.56 -10.90
N ASP A 326 -18.21 35.54 -12.15
CA ASP A 326 -17.89 34.31 -12.89
C ASP A 326 -16.84 33.41 -12.19
N ALA A 327 -15.92 34.00 -11.43
CA ALA A 327 -14.88 33.22 -10.76
C ALA A 327 -15.41 32.37 -9.60
N CYS A 328 -16.60 32.66 -9.08
CA CYS A 328 -17.23 31.91 -8.01
C CYS A 328 -18.71 31.60 -8.29
N ASP A 329 -19.17 31.79 -9.53
CA ASP A 329 -20.56 31.62 -9.95
C ASP A 329 -21.56 32.34 -9.03
N GLY A 330 -21.22 33.56 -8.61
CA GLY A 330 -22.05 34.36 -7.71
C GLY A 330 -21.93 34.05 -6.21
N THR A 331 -21.24 32.98 -5.81
CA THR A 331 -21.22 32.52 -4.41
C THR A 331 -20.37 33.37 -3.46
N GLY A 332 -19.38 34.10 -3.99
CA GLY A 332 -18.36 34.79 -3.20
C GLY A 332 -17.30 33.86 -2.59
N ASN A 333 -17.44 32.55 -2.75
CA ASN A 333 -16.56 31.57 -2.10
C ASN A 333 -15.34 31.24 -2.98
N HIS A 334 -14.20 30.99 -2.33
CA HIS A 334 -13.03 30.41 -2.97
C HIS A 334 -13.36 28.96 -3.38
N ARG A 335 -13.17 28.63 -4.67
CA ARG A 335 -13.63 27.36 -5.25
C ARG A 335 -13.02 26.14 -4.54
N GLU A 336 -11.72 26.18 -4.26
CA GLU A 336 -11.00 25.03 -3.71
C GLU A 336 -11.41 24.65 -2.29
N CYS A 337 -11.67 25.64 -1.43
CA CYS A 337 -12.08 25.38 -0.05
C CYS A 337 -13.59 25.54 0.18
N GLY A 338 -14.35 25.85 -0.88
CA GLY A 338 -15.80 26.10 -0.81
C GLY A 338 -16.21 27.19 0.18
N GLY A 339 -15.35 28.16 0.47
CA GLY A 339 -15.65 29.22 1.46
C GLY A 339 -15.22 28.94 2.90
N THR A 340 -14.76 27.73 3.22
CA THR A 340 -14.44 27.35 4.62
C THR A 340 -13.10 27.89 5.12
N GLY A 341 -12.21 28.29 4.21
CA GLY A 341 -10.83 28.67 4.53
C GLY A 341 -9.95 27.49 4.96
N LYS A 342 -10.44 26.25 4.84
CA LYS A 342 -9.70 25.02 5.11
C LYS A 342 -9.84 24.05 3.94
N VAL A 343 -8.80 23.29 3.67
CA VAL A 343 -8.81 22.19 2.69
C VAL A 343 -8.51 20.89 3.43
N VAL A 344 -8.95 19.77 2.87
CA VAL A 344 -8.63 18.44 3.41
C VAL A 344 -7.11 18.28 3.43
N CYS A 345 -6.57 17.84 4.56
CA CYS A 345 -5.15 17.53 4.68
C CYS A 345 -4.83 16.35 3.77
N PHE A 346 -3.89 16.56 2.85
CA PHE A 346 -3.47 15.55 1.89
C PHE A 346 -2.83 14.32 2.56
N ASN A 347 -1.99 14.52 3.59
CA ASN A 347 -1.25 13.41 4.20
C ASN A 347 -2.14 12.39 4.93
N CYS A 348 -3.23 12.85 5.54
CA CYS A 348 -4.13 11.98 6.29
C CYS A 348 -5.53 11.91 5.69
N ASN A 349 -5.75 12.48 4.49
CA ASN A 349 -7.03 12.49 3.79
C ASN A 349 -8.23 12.88 4.68
N GLY A 350 -8.08 13.91 5.51
CA GLY A 350 -9.18 14.37 6.37
C GLY A 350 -9.35 13.64 7.70
N THR A 351 -8.63 12.55 7.95
CA THR A 351 -8.79 11.75 9.18
C THR A 351 -8.09 12.38 10.40
N GLY A 352 -7.07 13.20 10.17
CA GLY A 352 -6.22 13.80 11.21
C GLY A 352 -5.26 12.82 11.89
N VAL A 353 -5.24 11.56 11.44
CA VAL A 353 -4.41 10.50 12.00
C VAL A 353 -3.82 9.64 10.89
N GLU A 354 -2.72 8.98 11.19
CA GLU A 354 -2.07 8.03 10.31
C GLU A 354 -1.97 6.69 11.02
N GLN A 355 -1.92 5.60 10.26
CA GLN A 355 -1.75 4.27 10.83
C GLN A 355 -0.40 4.19 11.53
N CYS A 356 -0.37 3.61 12.74
CA CYS A 356 0.89 3.38 13.42
C CYS A 356 1.63 2.23 12.71
N ASN A 357 2.75 2.55 12.07
CA ASN A 357 3.53 1.57 11.31
C ASN A 357 4.09 0.44 12.18
N GLU A 358 4.47 0.74 13.42
CA GLU A 358 5.06 -0.24 14.36
C GLU A 358 4.10 -1.39 14.69
N CYS A 359 2.82 -1.08 14.89
CA CYS A 359 1.80 -2.08 15.18
C CYS A 359 0.84 -2.33 14.02
N GLN A 360 1.14 -1.77 12.85
CA GLN A 360 0.32 -1.84 11.63
C GLN A 360 -1.16 -1.54 11.91
N GLY A 361 -1.46 -0.50 12.68
CA GLY A 361 -2.85 -0.11 12.95
C GLY A 361 -3.54 -0.86 14.09
N THR A 362 -2.96 -1.95 14.60
CA THR A 362 -3.65 -2.82 15.56
C THR A 362 -3.62 -2.29 17.00
N GLY A 363 -2.68 -1.40 17.30
CA GLY A 363 -2.39 -0.95 18.66
C GLY A 363 -1.68 -2.00 19.51
N LEU A 364 -1.38 -3.18 18.97
CA LEU A 364 -0.82 -4.31 19.71
C LEU A 364 0.41 -4.85 18.99
N GLU A 365 1.41 -5.25 19.76
CA GLU A 365 2.64 -5.87 19.27
C GLU A 365 2.83 -7.23 19.91
N GLU A 366 3.59 -8.10 19.25
CA GLU A 366 3.98 -9.38 19.82
C GLU A 366 4.81 -9.17 21.10
N CYS A 367 4.43 -9.88 22.16
CA CYS A 367 5.14 -9.75 23.42
C CYS A 367 6.54 -10.35 23.28
N GLN A 368 7.57 -9.51 23.39
CA GLN A 368 8.96 -9.93 23.31
C GLN A 368 9.39 -10.92 24.42
N GLY A 369 8.63 -11.05 25.51
CA GLY A 369 8.91 -12.02 26.58
C GLY A 369 8.49 -13.45 26.26
N CYS A 370 7.67 -13.65 25.23
CA CYS A 370 7.17 -14.95 24.80
C CYS A 370 7.09 -15.11 23.27
N HIS A 371 7.48 -14.06 22.52
CA HIS A 371 7.37 -13.94 21.07
C HIS A 371 5.99 -14.32 20.54
N GLY A 372 4.95 -13.71 21.10
CA GLY A 372 3.57 -13.98 20.68
C GLY A 372 2.93 -15.22 21.32
N THR A 373 3.71 -16.10 21.97
CA THR A 373 3.16 -17.33 22.58
C THR A 373 2.65 -17.10 23.99
N LEU A 374 1.87 -18.03 24.55
CA LEU A 374 1.44 -17.95 25.95
C LEU A 374 2.51 -18.43 26.96
N LYS A 375 3.51 -19.17 26.46
CA LYS A 375 4.60 -19.71 27.27
C LYS A 375 5.72 -18.69 27.37
N CYS A 376 6.36 -18.59 28.54
CA CYS A 376 7.51 -17.73 28.71
C CYS A 376 8.69 -18.25 27.87
N SER A 377 9.18 -17.47 26.90
CA SER A 377 10.31 -17.89 26.03
C SER A 377 11.62 -17.94 26.81
N ALA A 378 11.77 -17.13 27.86
CA ALA A 378 12.96 -17.13 28.69
C ALA A 378 13.18 -18.43 29.49
N CYS A 379 12.19 -19.31 29.59
CA CYS A 379 12.31 -20.61 30.27
C CYS A 379 11.61 -21.75 29.53
N ASP A 380 11.19 -21.52 28.28
CA ASP A 380 10.37 -22.45 27.49
C ASP A 380 9.14 -22.99 28.21
N GLY A 381 8.56 -22.16 29.08
CA GLY A 381 7.39 -22.51 29.88
C GLY A 381 7.66 -23.43 31.07
N THR A 382 8.91 -23.78 31.37
CA THR A 382 9.26 -24.61 32.53
C THR A 382 9.19 -23.86 33.86
N GLY A 383 9.20 -22.53 33.82
CA GLY A 383 9.29 -21.69 35.02
C GLY A 383 10.69 -21.66 35.65
N ILE A 384 11.67 -22.39 35.11
CA ILE A 384 13.02 -22.53 35.67
C ILE A 384 14.00 -21.65 34.90
N ASN A 385 14.93 -20.99 35.59
CA ASN A 385 15.98 -20.20 34.92
C ASN A 385 16.96 -21.14 34.17
N PRO A 386 17.02 -21.10 32.83
CA PRO A 386 17.85 -22.04 32.06
C PRO A 386 19.35 -21.75 32.15
N HIS A 387 19.75 -20.58 32.68
CA HIS A 387 21.15 -20.13 32.72
C HIS A 387 21.84 -20.33 34.08
N LYS A 388 21.29 -21.14 34.99
CA LYS A 388 21.88 -21.36 36.33
C LYS A 388 21.98 -22.82 36.77
#